data_AF-Q6KH57-F1
#
_entry.id   AF-Q6KH57-F1
#
_cell.length_a   1.000
_cell.length_b   1.000
_cell.length_c   1.000
_cell.angle_alpha   90.00
_cell.angle_beta   90.00
_cell.angle_gamma   90.00
#
_symmetry.space_group_name_H-M   'P 1'
#
loop_
_entity.id
_entity.type
_entity.pdbx_description
1 polymer ?
#
loop_
_entity_poly.entity_id
_entity_poly.type
_entity_poly.pdbx_seq_one_letter_code
_entity_poly.pdbx_strand_id
1 'polypeptide(L)' 'MYQYKAVLKSTQEIIAEGHTVEDIEHQIVAFRRAAKKGDHTRSNEQVQIIHVKRAQKEGANLAKEEVVKIV' A
#
# COMPACT_ATOMS: atom_id res chain seq x y z
N MET A 1 12.32 -3.40 -7.59
CA MET A 1 10.91 -3.82 -7.47
C MET A 1 10.44 -3.58 -6.05
N TYR A 2 9.26 -2.99 -5.88
CA TYR A 2 8.68 -2.67 -4.58
C TYR A 2 8.36 -3.93 -3.78
N GLN A 3 8.62 -3.88 -2.48
CA GLN A 3 8.36 -4.98 -1.54
C GLN A 3 7.06 -4.76 -0.78
N TYR A 4 6.60 -3.52 -0.67
CA TYR A 4 5.38 -3.16 0.02
C TYR A 4 4.47 -2.35 -0.90
N LYS A 5 3.17 -2.57 -0.74
CA LYS A 5 2.14 -1.76 -1.39
C LYS A 5 1.07 -1.39 -0.37
N ALA A 6 0.49 -0.21 -0.52
CA ALA A 6 -0.68 0.20 0.24
C ALA A 6 -1.90 0.22 -0.67
N VAL A 7 -2.98 -0.39 -0.21
CA VAL A 7 -4.24 -0.45 -0.95
C VAL A 7 -5.39 0.08 -0.11
N LEU A 8 -6.38 0.71 -0.74
CA LEU A 8 -7.64 1.04 -0.09
C LEU A 8 -8.39 -0.26 0.23
N LYS A 9 -8.86 -0.43 1.46
CA LYS A 9 -9.57 -1.65 1.87
C LYS A 9 -10.91 -1.84 1.14
N SER A 10 -11.54 -0.73 0.76
CA SER A 10 -12.84 -0.64 0.08
C SER A 10 -12.75 -1.11 -1.39
N THR A 11 -11.78 -0.59 -2.13
CA THR A 11 -11.66 -0.76 -3.59
C THR A 11 -10.50 -1.63 -4.01
N GLN A 12 -9.59 -1.95 -3.08
CA GLN A 12 -8.28 -2.57 -3.34
C GLN A 12 -7.39 -1.76 -4.30
N GLU A 13 -7.67 -0.47 -4.48
CA GLU A 13 -6.86 0.41 -5.31
C GLU A 13 -5.51 0.69 -4.66
N ILE A 14 -4.44 0.54 -5.44
CA ILE A 14 -3.07 0.81 -4.99
C ILE A 14 -2.86 2.32 -4.91
N ILE A 15 -2.55 2.82 -3.71
CA ILE A 15 -2.31 4.25 -3.46
C ILE A 15 -0.84 4.58 -3.23
N ALA A 16 -0.02 3.57 -2.92
CA ALA A 16 1.40 3.73 -2.62
C ALA A 16 2.15 2.42 -2.87
N GLU A 17 3.39 2.53 -3.37
CA GLU A 17 4.33 1.42 -3.51
C GLU A 17 5.70 1.83 -2.96
N GLY A 18 6.38 0.90 -2.28
CA GLY A 18 7.58 1.22 -1.51
C GLY A 18 8.47 0.02 -1.24
N HIS A 19 9.69 0.30 -0.79
CA HIS A 19 10.66 -0.72 -0.41
C HIS A 19 10.63 -1.03 1.08
N THR A 20 10.17 -0.08 1.90
CA THR A 20 10.01 -0.25 3.34
C THR A 20 8.58 0.08 3.78
N VAL A 21 8.21 -0.35 5.00
CA VAL A 21 6.92 0.01 5.61
C VAL A 21 6.86 1.51 5.89
N GLU A 22 7.98 2.11 6.32
CA GLU A 22 8.07 3.53 6.65
C GLU A 22 7.82 4.41 5.42
N ASP A 23 8.36 4.03 4.25
CA ASP A 23 8.08 4.72 2.99
C ASP A 23 6.58 4.72 2.67
N ILE A 24 5.94 3.56 2.85
CA ILE A 24 4.51 3.41 2.64
C ILE A 24 3.72 4.28 3.62
N GLU A 25 4.07 4.30 4.90
CA GLU A 25 3.38 5.13 5.89
C GLU A 25 3.50 6.62 5.57
N HIS A 26 4.68 7.09 5.15
CA HIS A 26 4.85 8.46 4.68
C HIS A 26 4.00 8.78 3.45
N GLN A 27 3.92 7.85 2.48
CA GLN A 27 3.06 8.01 1.30
C GLN A 27 1.56 8.01 1.67
N ILE A 28 1.12 7.19 2.63
CA ILE A 28 -0.27 7.20 3.13
C ILE A 28 -0.60 8.56 3.77
N VAL A 29 0.32 9.13 4.54
CA VAL A 29 0.14 10.47 5.12
C VAL A 29 0.06 11.53 4.02
N ALA A 30 0.91 11.43 2.98
CA ALA A 30 0.87 12.33 1.83
C ALA A 30 -0.48 12.23 1.08
N PHE A 31 -0.97 11.01 0.85
CA PHE A 31 -2.30 10.75 0.27
C PHE A 31 -3.42 11.39 1.10
N ARG A 32 -3.44 11.17 2.43
CA ARG A 32 -4.41 11.81 3.32
C ARG A 32 -4.33 13.34 3.30
N ARG A 33 -3.14 13.92 3.07
CA ARG A 33 -2.96 15.37 2.92
C ARG A 33 -3.41 15.87 1.55
N ALA A 34 -3.23 15.09 0.48
CA ALA A 34 -3.72 15.40 -0.86
C ALA A 34 -5.25 15.55 -0.87
N ALA A 35 -5.96 14.71 -0.11
CA ALA A 35 -7.40 14.88 0.09
C ALA A 35 -7.79 16.26 0.67
N LYS A 36 -7.00 16.80 1.60
CA LYS A 36 -7.24 18.15 2.16
C LYS A 36 -7.02 19.27 1.14
N LYS A 37 -6.24 19.01 0.08
CA LYS A 37 -6.02 19.95 -1.02
C LYS A 37 -7.11 19.87 -2.09
N GLY A 38 -8.01 18.88 -2.01
CA GLY A 38 -9.10 18.67 -2.97
C GLY A 38 -8.80 17.64 -4.06
N ASP A 39 -7.66 16.95 -3.99
CA ASP A 39 -7.24 15.99 -5.04
C ASP A 39 -8.15 14.74 -5.07
N HIS A 40 -8.71 14.34 -3.92
CA HIS A 40 -9.71 13.27 -3.79
C HIS A 40 -10.46 13.39 -2.45
N THR A 41 -11.58 12.68 -2.30
CA THR A 41 -12.42 12.70 -1.08
C THR A 41 -12.14 11.52 -0.13
N ARG A 42 -11.23 10.62 -0.51
CA ARG A 42 -10.97 9.33 0.17
C ARG A 42 -10.04 9.42 1.38
N SER A 43 -10.11 10.50 2.16
CA SER A 43 -9.21 10.73 3.31
C SER A 43 -9.42 9.76 4.48
N ASN A 44 -10.67 9.31 4.66
CA ASN A 44 -11.10 8.50 5.81
C ASN A 44 -11.17 7.00 5.51
N GLU A 45 -10.75 6.58 4.31
CA GLU A 45 -10.76 5.17 3.95
C GLU A 45 -9.64 4.41 4.67
N GLN A 46 -9.97 3.19 5.10
CA GLN A 46 -8.99 2.29 5.70
C GLN A 46 -7.99 1.85 4.62
N VAL A 47 -6.71 1.88 4.96
CA VAL A 47 -5.61 1.49 4.09
C VAL A 47 -4.98 0.21 4.62
N GLN A 48 -4.74 -0.76 3.74
CA GLN A 48 -4.01 -1.99 4.05
C GLN A 48 -2.61 -1.91 3.49
N ILE A 49 -1.61 -2.16 4.34
CA ILE A 49 -0.21 -2.31 3.95
C ILE A 49 0.05 -3.79 3.72
N ILE A 50 0.46 -4.13 2.50
CA ILE A 50 0.71 -5.50 2.04
C ILE A 50 2.19 -5.65 1.73
N HIS A 51 2.83 -6.65 2.32
CA HIS A 51 4.17 -7.09 1.94
C HIS A 51 4.04 -8.12 0.82
N VAL A 52 4.59 -7.78 -0.33
CA VAL A 52 4.73 -8.65 -1.49
C VAL A 52 6.02 -9.45 -1.34
N LYS A 53 5.92 -10.65 -0.76
CA LYS A 53 7.07 -11.57 -0.65
C LYS A 53 7.22 -12.32 -1.97
N ARG A 54 8.28 -12.02 -2.73
CA ARG A 54 8.69 -12.87 -3.85
C ARG A 54 9.51 -14.05 -3.33
N ALA A 55 9.02 -15.27 -3.55
CA ALA A 55 9.85 -16.46 -3.39
C ALA A 55 10.92 -16.43 -4.50
N GLN A 56 12.20 -16.29 -4.13
CA GLN A 56 13.29 -16.27 -5.12
C GLN A 56 13.44 -17.59 -5.89
N LYS A 57 12.84 -18.70 -5.41
CA LYS A 57 12.97 -20.04 -5.99
C LYS A 57 11.83 -20.46 -6.92
N GLU A 58 10.68 -19.80 -6.85
CA GLU A 58 9.48 -20.19 -7.58
C GLU A 58 8.95 -18.95 -8.27
N GLY A 59 8.82 -18.99 -9.61
CA GLY A 59 8.60 -17.82 -10.45
C GLY A 59 7.44 -16.91 -10.04
N ALA A 60 7.33 -15.76 -10.72
CA ALA A 60 6.47 -14.61 -10.40
C ALA A 60 4.98 -14.91 -10.07
N ASN A 61 4.48 -16.12 -10.37
CA ASN A 61 3.12 -16.57 -10.11
C ASN A 61 2.85 -16.99 -8.64
N LEU A 62 3.87 -17.07 -7.79
CA LEU A 62 3.74 -17.44 -6.37
C LEU A 62 4.13 -16.31 -5.41
N ALA A 63 3.97 -15.05 -5.83
CA ALA A 63 4.12 -13.93 -4.92
C ALA A 63 3.07 -14.03 -3.80
N LYS A 64 3.55 -14.26 -2.57
CA LYS A 64 2.67 -14.35 -1.40
C LYS A 64 2.46 -12.94 -0.87
N GLU A 65 1.23 -12.46 -0.95
CA GLU A 65 0.82 -11.17 -0.40
C GLU A 65 0.37 -11.36 1.04
N GLU A 66 1.04 -10.67 1.96
CA GLU A 66 0.72 -10.73 3.38
C GLU A 66 0.34 -9.34 3.87
N VAL A 67 -0.85 -9.21 4.48
CA VAL A 67 -1.29 -7.96 5.10
C VAL A 67 -0.47 -7.77 6.38
N VAL A 68 0.38 -6.75 6.38
CA VAL A 68 1.25 -6.42 7.52
C VAL A 68 0.48 -5.56 8.53
N LYS A 69 -0.32 -4.62 8.04
CA LYS A 69 -0.97 -3.60 8.88
C LYS A 69 -2.20 -3.01 8.20
N ILE A 70 -3.18 -2.59 9.00
CA ILE A 70 -4.35 -1.83 8.55
C ILE A 70 -4.35 -0.48 9.29
N VAL A 71 -4.52 0.63 8.58
CA VAL A 71 -4.37 2.01 9.06
C VAL A 71 -5.56 2.88 8.62
#